data_AF-A0A8S3RKJ9-F1
#
_entry.id   AF-A0A8S3RKJ9-F1
#
_cell.length_a   1.000
_cell.length_b   1.000
_cell.length_c   1.000
_cell.angle_alpha   90.00
_cell.angle_beta   90.00
_cell.angle_gamma   90.00
#
_symmetry.space_group_name_H-M   'P 1'
#
loop_
_entity.id
_entity.type
_entity.pdbx_description
1 polymer ?
#
loop_
_entity_poly.entity_id
_entity_poly.type
_entity_poly.pdbx_seq_one_letter_code
_entity_poly.pdbx_strand_id
1 'polypeptide(L)'
;MDIFEALQDLEAKYDFIFKENKSSLLHPYLTVRIPSLFCQLVTASPKFTHICQNWVVNFARSIVILRTSICCSKKTTFVTLTATATRSIKKDIMKTLDMDMKKTCIISVIPERPNLSYYVQKSSKNLADLDWLINDLLKFEKSTKKTIIYCRNIVSCSNLYEYFRLSLDDRSESLDNRLIGMFHRSTADINKSHVLDEFQKLDSSQRVVFATIAFGMGIDIPDIERVIHWGGPRGLEQFSQESGRAGRDGRSAVSIIYFSGYDLAKGNCSEEVREFCKTEDCLRNTLCAYFQLDTSGYSVIKPDPPCTCCSNCKLKCVCGFCSESQFLGRELDNSSVLDEDFNTGIKRDLTLEQRRLLRENLLDYKECLIEEESELSCELEDFALDHIVKNAPYLLCEDDVISLGLVSPELAADILTLIEEV
;
A
#
# COMPACT_ATOMS: atom_id res chain seq x y z
N MET A 1 -5.31 -42.84 20.44
CA MET A 1 -4.57 -41.85 21.24
C MET A 1 -5.53 -40.72 21.49
N ASP A 2 -5.95 -40.57 22.73
CA ASP A 2 -6.87 -39.50 23.11
C ASP A 2 -6.19 -38.15 22.79
N ILE A 3 -6.94 -37.17 22.29
CA ILE A 3 -6.40 -35.84 21.98
C ILE A 3 -5.72 -35.24 23.22
N PHE A 4 -6.16 -35.64 24.42
CA PHE A 4 -5.55 -35.28 25.70
C PHE A 4 -4.13 -35.81 25.88
N GLU A 5 -3.88 -37.09 25.62
CA GLU A 5 -2.53 -37.67 25.72
C GLU A 5 -1.59 -37.03 24.70
N ALA A 6 -2.09 -36.79 23.49
CA ALA A 6 -1.34 -36.12 22.43
C ALA A 6 -0.95 -34.67 22.81
N LEU A 7 -1.81 -33.94 23.52
CA LEU A 7 -1.54 -32.57 23.96
C LEU A 7 -0.59 -32.52 25.15
N GLN A 8 -0.71 -33.43 26.13
CA GLN A 8 0.24 -33.53 27.24
C GLN A 8 1.64 -33.93 26.76
N ASP A 9 1.74 -34.83 25.78
CA ASP A 9 3.02 -35.20 25.17
C ASP A 9 3.65 -34.02 24.38
N LEU A 10 2.84 -33.16 23.77
CA LEU A 10 3.31 -31.93 23.11
C LEU A 10 3.80 -30.89 24.14
N GLU A 11 3.06 -30.70 25.24
CA GLU A 11 3.42 -29.78 26.33
C GLU A 11 4.73 -30.16 27.04
N ALA A 12 5.02 -31.46 27.16
CA ALA A 12 6.25 -31.94 27.78
C ALA A 12 7.49 -31.83 26.86
N LYS A 13 7.31 -31.60 25.56
CA LYS A 13 8.36 -31.76 24.54
C LYS A 13 8.79 -30.47 23.86
N TYR A 14 7.99 -29.40 23.91
CA TYR A 14 8.25 -28.17 23.15
C TYR A 14 8.11 -26.91 24.00
N ASP A 15 9.10 -26.01 23.93
CA ASP A 15 9.08 -24.70 24.58
C ASP A 15 8.20 -23.67 23.84
N PHE A 16 7.88 -23.90 22.56
CA PHE A 16 7.01 -23.02 21.78
C PHE A 16 6.11 -23.83 20.85
N ILE A 17 4.81 -23.54 20.88
CA ILE A 17 3.82 -24.14 19.98
C ILE A 17 3.24 -23.03 19.10
N PHE A 18 3.61 -23.04 17.82
CA PHE A 18 3.06 -22.11 16.82
C PHE A 18 1.82 -22.73 16.18
N LYS A 19 0.71 -21.99 16.13
CA LYS A 19 -0.54 -22.47 15.54
C LYS A 19 -1.13 -21.43 14.60
N GLU A 20 -1.09 -21.73 13.31
CA GLU A 20 -1.58 -20.85 12.25
C GLU A 20 -2.85 -21.46 11.63
N ASN A 21 -4.01 -21.33 12.31
CA ASN A 21 -5.32 -21.50 11.66
C ASN A 21 -6.52 -21.08 12.52
N LYS A 22 -7.49 -20.40 11.90
CA LYS A 22 -8.77 -19.95 12.51
C LYS A 22 -9.75 -21.08 12.83
N SER A 23 -9.59 -22.26 12.23
CA SER A 23 -10.52 -23.40 12.35
C SER A 23 -10.16 -24.41 13.44
N SER A 24 -8.90 -24.46 13.90
CA SER A 24 -8.43 -25.46 14.87
C SER A 24 -8.49 -25.00 16.33
N LEU A 25 -8.87 -23.73 16.57
CA LEU A 25 -9.29 -23.22 17.89
C LEU A 25 -10.78 -23.50 18.18
N LEU A 26 -11.56 -23.81 17.14
CA LEU A 26 -13.00 -24.07 17.22
C LEU A 26 -13.35 -25.49 17.72
N HIS A 27 -12.36 -26.37 17.93
CA HIS A 27 -12.64 -27.71 18.42
C HIS A 27 -12.98 -27.62 19.93
N PRO A 28 -14.22 -27.96 20.36
CA PRO A 28 -14.69 -27.72 21.73
C PRO A 28 -13.88 -28.43 22.82
N TYR A 29 -13.10 -29.45 22.45
CA TYR A 29 -12.21 -30.18 23.37
C TYR A 29 -10.85 -29.49 23.60
N LEU A 30 -10.37 -28.64 22.68
CA LEU A 30 -9.10 -27.91 22.80
C LEU A 30 -9.25 -26.62 23.61
N THR A 31 -10.44 -26.02 23.64
CA THR A 31 -10.72 -24.75 24.33
C THR A 31 -10.83 -24.92 25.86
N VAL A 32 -11.01 -26.15 26.35
CA VAL A 32 -11.47 -26.40 27.73
C VAL A 32 -10.32 -26.66 28.72
N ARG A 33 -9.12 -27.10 28.30
CA ARG A 33 -8.03 -27.41 29.25
C ARG A 33 -6.63 -27.29 28.65
N ILE A 34 -6.08 -26.07 28.61
CA ILE A 34 -4.62 -25.87 28.63
C ILE A 34 -4.30 -25.10 29.92
N PRO A 35 -4.21 -25.78 31.09
CA PRO A 35 -4.19 -25.12 32.39
C PRO A 35 -2.78 -24.80 32.93
N SER A 36 -1.70 -25.13 32.21
CA SER A 36 -0.36 -25.08 32.79
C SER A 36 0.71 -24.73 31.76
N LEU A 37 1.30 -23.56 31.98
CA LEU A 37 2.34 -22.89 31.21
C LEU A 37 1.94 -22.27 29.86
N PHE A 38 2.63 -21.17 29.57
CA PHE A 38 2.83 -20.47 28.30
C PHE A 38 2.12 -19.12 28.09
N CYS A 39 2.96 -18.09 27.90
CA CYS A 39 2.62 -16.82 27.28
C CYS A 39 1.93 -17.10 25.94
N GLN A 40 0.64 -16.78 25.82
CA GLN A 40 0.00 -16.75 24.52
C GLN A 40 0.43 -15.47 23.81
N LEU A 41 1.27 -15.63 22.78
CA LEU A 41 1.67 -14.57 21.88
C LEU A 41 0.57 -14.39 20.83
N VAL A 42 -0.21 -13.32 20.93
CA VAL A 42 -1.21 -12.98 19.91
C VAL A 42 -0.62 -11.90 19.01
N THR A 43 -0.35 -12.24 17.75
CA THR A 43 0.06 -11.26 16.75
C THR A 43 -1.18 -10.65 16.10
N ALA A 44 -1.44 -9.37 16.40
CA ALA A 44 -2.55 -8.63 15.80
C ALA A 44 -2.01 -7.80 14.63
N SER A 45 -2.23 -8.27 13.39
CA SER A 45 -1.95 -7.46 12.20
C SER A 45 -3.07 -6.42 11.99
N PRO A 46 -2.77 -5.13 11.81
CA PRO A 46 -3.76 -4.07 11.66
C PRO A 46 -4.56 -4.14 10.34
N LYS A 47 -4.18 -5.01 9.39
CA LYS A 47 -5.06 -5.36 8.26
C LYS A 47 -6.37 -6.02 8.71
N PHE A 48 -6.46 -6.51 9.94
CA PHE A 48 -7.66 -7.17 10.45
C PHE A 48 -8.66 -6.26 11.17
N THR A 49 -8.34 -4.99 11.44
CA THR A 49 -9.31 -4.05 12.02
C THR A 49 -10.02 -3.17 10.99
N HIS A 50 -9.47 -3.02 9.77
CA HIS A 50 -10.00 -2.05 8.79
C HIS A 50 -10.50 -2.63 7.45
N ILE A 51 -10.50 -3.96 7.23
CA ILE A 51 -10.91 -4.54 5.94
C ILE A 51 -12.04 -5.59 6.08
N CYS A 52 -13.18 -5.25 5.46
CA CYS A 52 -14.26 -6.08 4.89
C CYS A 52 -15.47 -6.51 5.74
N GLN A 53 -16.63 -5.91 5.40
CA GLN A 53 -18.01 -6.26 5.79
C GLN A 53 -18.45 -7.70 5.49
N ASN A 54 -17.72 -8.47 4.66
CA ASN A 54 -18.00 -9.91 4.45
C ASN A 54 -17.12 -10.87 5.29
N TRP A 55 -16.11 -10.37 6.01
CA TRP A 55 -15.22 -11.17 6.86
C TRP A 55 -15.57 -11.12 8.35
N VAL A 56 -16.53 -10.28 8.73
CA VAL A 56 -16.94 -9.98 10.11
C VAL A 56 -17.39 -11.22 10.87
N VAL A 57 -18.07 -12.17 10.23
CA VAL A 57 -18.66 -13.33 10.93
C VAL A 57 -17.59 -14.30 11.44
N ASN A 58 -16.50 -14.53 10.70
CA ASN A 58 -15.48 -15.51 11.08
C ASN A 58 -14.35 -14.92 11.94
N PHE A 59 -14.03 -13.64 11.77
CA PHE A 59 -13.02 -12.95 12.58
C PHE A 59 -13.53 -12.62 14.00
N ALA A 60 -14.77 -12.12 14.10
CA ALA A 60 -15.41 -11.90 15.40
C ALA A 60 -15.56 -13.20 16.21
N ARG A 61 -15.86 -14.34 15.56
CA ARG A 61 -15.93 -15.65 16.23
C ARG A 61 -14.60 -16.10 16.82
N SER A 62 -13.48 -15.89 16.13
CA SER A 62 -12.14 -16.29 16.60
C SER A 62 -11.70 -15.46 17.82
N ILE A 63 -12.00 -14.16 17.80
CA ILE A 63 -11.76 -13.23 18.90
C ILE A 63 -12.66 -13.51 20.10
N VAL A 64 -13.94 -13.82 19.88
CA VAL A 64 -14.89 -14.19 20.94
C VAL A 64 -14.43 -15.45 21.68
N ILE A 65 -13.78 -16.39 20.98
CA ILE A 65 -13.23 -17.60 21.59
C ILE A 65 -11.94 -17.31 22.37
N LEU A 66 -11.04 -16.45 21.86
CA LEU A 66 -9.90 -15.98 22.65
C LEU A 66 -10.39 -15.31 23.95
N ARG A 67 -11.46 -14.51 23.87
CA ARG A 67 -12.08 -13.87 25.04
C ARG A 67 -12.61 -14.87 26.07
N THR A 68 -13.28 -15.95 25.65
CA THR A 68 -13.73 -16.99 26.60
C THR A 68 -12.57 -17.76 27.22
N SER A 69 -11.50 -18.05 26.47
CA SER A 69 -10.29 -18.69 27.03
C SER A 69 -9.55 -17.79 28.03
N ILE A 70 -9.47 -16.47 27.77
CA ILE A 70 -8.87 -15.49 28.70
C ILE A 70 -9.60 -15.47 30.05
N CYS A 71 -10.94 -15.57 30.04
CA CYS A 71 -11.73 -15.61 31.28
C CYS A 71 -11.52 -16.89 32.12
N CYS A 72 -11.04 -17.98 31.53
CA CYS A 72 -10.94 -19.28 32.19
C CYS A 72 -9.60 -19.52 32.92
N SER A 73 -8.53 -18.77 32.62
CA SER A 73 -7.22 -18.90 33.30
C SER A 73 -6.80 -17.62 34.02
N LYS A 74 -6.92 -17.59 35.35
CA LYS A 74 -6.50 -16.45 36.19
C LYS A 74 -4.97 -16.31 36.36
N LYS A 75 -4.14 -17.20 35.81
CA LYS A 75 -2.68 -17.26 36.03
C LYS A 75 -1.82 -17.07 34.76
N THR A 76 -2.42 -16.88 33.60
CA THR A 76 -1.68 -16.76 32.33
C THR A 76 -1.37 -15.31 32.00
N THR A 77 -0.11 -15.00 31.67
CA THR A 77 0.28 -13.69 31.13
C THR A 77 0.10 -13.69 29.61
N PHE A 78 -0.50 -12.62 29.08
CA PHE A 78 -0.75 -12.47 27.64
C PHE A 78 0.14 -11.38 27.07
N VAL A 79 0.69 -11.62 25.88
CA VAL A 79 1.49 -10.64 25.16
C VAL A 79 0.88 -10.46 23.77
N THR A 80 0.49 -9.22 23.47
CA THR A 80 -0.04 -8.84 22.15
C THR A 80 1.01 -8.02 21.42
N LEU A 81 1.42 -8.48 20.24
CA LEU A 81 2.40 -7.80 19.40
C LEU A 81 1.76 -7.27 18.12
N THR A 82 2.11 -6.05 17.75
CA THR A 82 1.68 -5.40 16.51
C THR A 82 2.73 -4.41 16.03
N ALA A 83 2.92 -4.33 14.72
CA ALA A 83 3.95 -3.48 14.12
C ALA A 83 3.46 -2.04 13.86
N THR A 84 2.16 -1.86 13.60
CA THR A 84 1.60 -0.58 13.12
C THR A 84 0.24 -0.28 13.77
N ALA A 85 0.19 -0.23 15.10
CA ALA A 85 -1.02 0.16 15.82
C ALA A 85 -1.03 1.64 16.18
N THR A 86 -1.94 2.39 15.56
CA THR A 86 -2.30 3.75 15.97
C THR A 86 -3.03 3.73 17.32
N ARG A 87 -3.23 4.91 17.95
CA ARG A 87 -3.95 5.04 19.23
C ARG A 87 -5.38 4.47 19.16
N SER A 88 -6.06 4.61 18.02
CA SER A 88 -7.39 4.01 17.82
C SER A 88 -7.31 2.49 17.78
N ILE A 89 -6.42 1.94 16.93
CA ILE A 89 -6.22 0.50 16.80
C ILE A 89 -5.83 -0.14 18.14
N LYS A 90 -4.96 0.52 18.92
CA LYS A 90 -4.59 0.10 20.28
C LYS A 90 -5.81 0.01 21.20
N LYS A 91 -6.67 1.03 21.23
CA LYS A 91 -7.91 1.02 22.02
C LYS A 91 -8.83 -0.13 21.59
N ASP A 92 -8.97 -0.34 20.28
CA ASP A 92 -9.79 -1.40 19.73
C ASP A 92 -9.25 -2.78 20.09
N ILE A 93 -7.95 -3.03 19.93
CA ILE A 93 -7.28 -4.28 20.34
C ILE A 93 -7.53 -4.56 21.82
N MET A 94 -7.33 -3.58 22.71
CA MET A 94 -7.51 -3.80 24.15
C MET A 94 -8.97 -4.05 24.53
N LYS A 95 -9.91 -3.31 23.94
CA LYS A 95 -11.35 -3.57 24.12
C LYS A 95 -11.73 -4.96 23.63
N THR A 96 -11.15 -5.38 22.52
CA THR A 96 -11.42 -6.65 21.84
C THR A 96 -10.88 -7.83 22.64
N LEU A 97 -9.69 -7.70 23.21
CA LEU A 97 -9.02 -8.70 24.03
C LEU A 97 -9.36 -8.61 25.52
N ASP A 98 -10.27 -7.71 25.92
CA ASP A 98 -10.67 -7.47 27.32
C ASP A 98 -9.47 -7.15 28.24
N MET A 99 -8.47 -6.47 27.68
CA MET A 99 -7.26 -6.09 28.40
C MET A 99 -7.53 -4.83 29.23
N ASP A 100 -7.33 -4.92 30.55
CA ASP A 100 -7.46 -3.77 31.45
C ASP A 100 -6.28 -2.80 31.23
N MET A 101 -6.60 -1.60 30.73
CA MET A 101 -5.65 -0.52 30.50
C MET A 101 -4.79 -0.16 31.71
N LYS A 102 -5.32 -0.31 32.93
CA LYS A 102 -4.61 0.03 34.16
C LYS A 102 -3.65 -1.05 34.62
N LYS A 103 -3.83 -2.28 34.12
CA LYS A 103 -3.04 -3.46 34.49
C LYS A 103 -2.13 -3.97 33.37
N THR A 104 -2.29 -3.42 32.16
CA THR A 104 -1.51 -3.78 30.99
C THR A 104 -0.27 -2.90 30.91
N CYS A 105 0.92 -3.51 30.95
CA CYS A 105 2.14 -2.81 30.59
C CYS A 105 2.14 -2.59 29.07
N ILE A 106 2.17 -1.34 28.64
CA ILE A 106 2.18 -0.99 27.22
C ILE A 106 3.57 -0.52 26.85
N ILE A 107 4.23 -1.29 26.00
CA ILE A 107 5.50 -0.93 25.39
C ILE A 107 5.19 -0.44 23.98
N SER A 108 5.52 0.80 23.71
CA SER A 108 5.32 1.43 22.42
C SER A 108 6.65 2.00 21.94
N VAL A 109 7.03 1.62 20.73
CA VAL A 109 8.25 2.10 20.07
C VAL A 109 7.84 2.75 18.77
N ILE A 110 8.40 3.92 18.47
CA ILE A 110 8.16 4.59 17.20
C ILE A 110 8.78 3.73 16.10
N PRO A 111 8.07 3.47 14.99
CA PRO A 111 8.59 2.70 13.87
C PRO A 111 9.63 3.52 13.09
N GLU A 112 10.71 3.92 13.76
CA GLU A 112 11.75 4.74 13.20
C GLU A 112 12.72 3.91 12.35
N ARG A 113 12.94 4.36 11.12
CA ARG A 113 13.86 3.75 10.17
C ARG A 113 14.84 4.81 9.68
N PRO A 114 15.93 5.07 10.43
CA PRO A 114 16.84 6.18 10.12
C PRO A 114 17.55 6.00 8.77
N ASN A 115 17.71 4.77 8.32
CA ASN A 115 18.27 4.41 7.02
C ASN A 115 17.30 4.55 5.83
N LEU A 116 16.01 4.82 6.07
CA LEU A 116 14.99 4.93 5.02
C LEU A 116 14.66 6.40 4.73
N SER A 117 14.98 6.88 3.53
CA SER A 117 14.65 8.23 3.08
C SER A 117 13.28 8.28 2.42
N TYR A 118 12.46 9.29 2.74
CA TYR A 118 11.11 9.44 2.20
C TYR A 118 11.03 10.53 1.12
N TYR A 119 10.37 10.21 0.01
CA TYR A 119 10.13 11.12 -1.11
C TYR A 119 8.66 11.11 -1.50
N VAL A 120 8.18 12.27 -1.92
CA VAL A 120 6.84 12.49 -2.45
C VAL A 120 7.03 13.23 -3.78
N GLN A 121 6.52 12.64 -4.87
CA GLN A 121 6.72 13.08 -6.24
C GLN A 121 5.37 13.26 -6.91
N LYS A 122 5.13 14.44 -7.52
CA LYS A 122 3.97 14.65 -8.37
C LYS A 122 4.08 13.73 -9.59
N SER A 123 3.01 13.01 -9.86
CA SER A 123 2.87 12.14 -11.02
C SER A 123 1.85 12.73 -11.96
N SER A 124 2.21 12.71 -13.24
CA SER A 124 1.30 13.00 -14.35
C SER A 124 0.37 11.82 -14.65
N LYS A 125 0.46 10.71 -13.89
CA LYS A 125 -0.07 9.38 -14.20
C LYS A 125 0.49 8.78 -15.50
N ASN A 126 1.42 9.44 -16.16
CA ASN A 126 2.11 8.90 -17.31
C ASN A 126 3.09 7.82 -16.83
N LEU A 127 3.05 6.64 -17.46
CA LEU A 127 3.96 5.53 -17.14
C LEU A 127 5.44 5.95 -17.32
N ALA A 128 5.69 6.95 -18.17
CA ALA A 128 7.00 7.56 -18.40
C ALA A 128 7.62 8.23 -17.16
N ASP A 129 6.83 8.54 -16.11
CA ASP A 129 7.38 9.04 -14.83
C ASP A 129 8.37 8.04 -14.19
N LEU A 130 8.32 6.76 -14.62
CA LEU A 130 9.21 5.68 -14.21
C LEU A 130 10.28 5.29 -15.25
N ASP A 131 10.44 6.03 -16.34
CA ASP A 131 11.43 5.73 -17.40
C ASP A 131 12.87 5.64 -16.89
N TRP A 132 13.20 6.43 -15.88
CA TRP A 132 14.50 6.34 -15.22
C TRP A 132 14.78 4.97 -14.61
N LEU A 133 13.76 4.26 -14.14
CA LEU A 133 13.93 2.92 -13.58
C LEU A 133 14.10 1.90 -14.70
N ILE A 134 13.42 2.10 -15.83
CA ILE A 134 13.64 1.33 -17.06
C ILE A 134 15.09 1.53 -17.53
N ASN A 135 15.57 2.78 -17.57
CA ASN A 135 16.95 3.11 -17.92
C ASN A 135 17.96 2.50 -16.93
N ASP A 136 17.67 2.51 -15.63
CA ASP A 136 18.47 1.81 -14.61
C ASP A 136 18.50 0.30 -14.87
N LEU A 137 17.39 -0.31 -15.28
CA LEU A 137 17.32 -1.74 -15.62
C LEU A 137 18.11 -2.07 -16.88
N LEU A 138 18.00 -1.25 -17.93
CA LEU A 138 18.74 -1.40 -19.17
C LEU A 138 20.25 -1.21 -18.98
N LYS A 139 20.65 -0.30 -18.07
CA LYS A 139 22.05 0.05 -17.83
C LYS A 139 22.74 -0.90 -16.86
N PHE A 140 22.07 -1.29 -15.78
CA PHE A 140 22.70 -2.04 -14.68
C PHE A 140 22.23 -3.50 -14.59
N GLU A 141 21.15 -3.89 -15.28
CA GLU A 141 20.61 -5.25 -15.32
C GLU A 141 20.52 -5.90 -13.92
N LYS A 142 21.24 -7.00 -13.66
CA LYS A 142 21.23 -7.68 -12.35
C LYS A 142 21.80 -6.83 -11.21
N SER A 143 22.51 -5.74 -11.52
CA SER A 143 23.05 -4.78 -10.54
C SER A 143 22.09 -3.63 -10.23
N THR A 144 20.95 -3.51 -10.93
CA THR A 144 19.94 -2.48 -10.63
C THR A 144 19.40 -2.63 -9.22
N LYS A 145 19.18 -1.56 -8.48
CA LYS A 145 18.70 -1.65 -7.09
C LYS A 145 17.37 -2.41 -6.96
N LYS A 146 17.27 -3.35 -6.00
CA LYS A 146 16.03 -4.12 -5.80
C LYS A 146 14.87 -3.19 -5.42
N THR A 147 13.79 -3.27 -6.18
CA THR A 147 12.68 -2.32 -6.12
C THR A 147 11.33 -3.05 -6.04
N ILE A 148 10.47 -2.63 -5.12
CA ILE A 148 9.05 -3.01 -5.12
C ILE A 148 8.22 -1.80 -5.56
N ILE A 149 7.31 -1.99 -6.51
CA ILE A 149 6.35 -0.99 -6.96
C ILE A 149 4.95 -1.39 -6.52
N TYR A 150 4.40 -0.70 -5.52
CA TYR A 150 3.05 -0.87 -5.04
C TYR A 150 2.05 -0.10 -5.88
N CYS A 151 1.11 -0.81 -6.47
CA CYS A 151 0.03 -0.28 -7.31
C CYS A 151 -1.31 -0.38 -6.56
N ARG A 152 -2.20 0.61 -6.71
CA ARG A 152 -3.50 0.61 -6.01
C ARG A 152 -4.43 -0.52 -6.44
N ASN A 153 -4.41 -0.87 -7.73
CA ASN A 153 -5.29 -1.85 -8.34
C ASN A 153 -4.52 -2.75 -9.33
N ILE A 154 -5.15 -3.86 -9.71
CA ILE A 154 -4.54 -4.88 -10.58
C ILE A 154 -4.30 -4.31 -11.98
N VAL A 155 -5.22 -3.49 -12.48
CA VAL A 155 -5.10 -2.86 -13.81
C VAL A 155 -3.83 -2.00 -13.88
N SER A 156 -3.59 -1.12 -12.90
CA SER A 156 -2.39 -0.28 -12.84
C SER A 156 -1.12 -1.13 -12.72
N CYS A 157 -1.19 -2.22 -11.96
CA CYS A 157 -0.08 -3.18 -11.82
C CYS A 157 0.25 -3.83 -13.16
N SER A 158 -0.77 -4.30 -13.89
CA SER A 158 -0.65 -4.90 -15.21
C SER A 158 -0.15 -3.90 -16.25
N ASN A 159 -0.70 -2.68 -16.30
CA ASN A 159 -0.28 -1.65 -17.24
C ASN A 159 1.20 -1.27 -17.05
N LEU A 160 1.63 -1.08 -15.81
CA LEU A 160 3.04 -0.82 -15.51
C LEU A 160 3.95 -2.00 -15.87
N TYR A 161 3.52 -3.22 -15.54
CA TYR A 161 4.29 -4.42 -15.87
C TYR A 161 4.47 -4.57 -17.39
N GLU A 162 3.40 -4.43 -18.17
CA GLU A 162 3.47 -4.53 -19.64
C GLU A 162 4.28 -3.37 -20.24
N TYR A 163 4.16 -2.16 -19.71
CA TYR A 163 4.98 -1.02 -20.14
C TYR A 163 6.48 -1.28 -19.94
N PHE A 164 6.87 -1.79 -18.77
CA PHE A 164 8.26 -2.18 -18.51
C PHE A 164 8.69 -3.36 -19.38
N ARG A 165 7.82 -4.36 -19.57
CA ARG A 165 8.10 -5.53 -20.40
C ARG A 165 8.40 -5.13 -21.84
N LEU A 166 7.54 -4.31 -22.45
CA LEU A 166 7.71 -3.80 -23.82
C LEU A 166 8.97 -2.94 -23.95
N SER A 167 9.30 -2.17 -22.92
CA SER A 167 10.48 -1.29 -22.94
C SER A 167 11.81 -2.02 -22.72
N LEU A 168 11.79 -3.24 -22.15
CA LEU A 168 12.99 -4.04 -21.84
C LEU A 168 13.33 -5.09 -22.91
N ASP A 169 12.51 -5.21 -23.96
CA ASP A 169 12.70 -6.14 -25.09
C ASP A 169 12.78 -7.63 -24.65
N ASP A 170 13.30 -8.52 -25.52
CA ASP A 170 13.48 -9.96 -25.31
C ASP A 170 14.26 -10.34 -24.01
N ARG A 171 14.92 -9.38 -23.35
CA ARG A 171 15.66 -9.60 -22.09
C ARG A 171 14.73 -9.96 -20.92
N SER A 172 13.42 -9.84 -21.10
CA SER A 172 12.39 -10.19 -20.11
C SER A 172 11.74 -11.57 -20.34
N GLU A 173 12.01 -12.25 -21.46
CA GLU A 173 11.26 -13.45 -21.86
C GLU A 173 11.74 -14.74 -21.17
N SER A 174 13.05 -14.94 -21.05
CA SER A 174 13.58 -16.13 -20.38
C SER A 174 13.32 -16.09 -18.86
N LEU A 175 12.77 -17.17 -18.31
CA LEU A 175 12.44 -17.27 -16.87
C LEU A 175 13.66 -17.03 -15.97
N ASP A 176 14.84 -17.50 -16.39
CA ASP A 176 16.09 -17.45 -15.59
C ASP A 176 16.80 -16.09 -15.60
N ASN A 177 16.45 -15.17 -16.52
CA ASN A 177 17.04 -13.82 -16.60
C ASN A 177 16.01 -12.70 -16.48
N ARG A 178 14.78 -13.02 -16.08
CA ARG A 178 13.72 -12.04 -15.98
C ARG A 178 14.07 -10.96 -14.94
N LEU A 179 14.15 -9.70 -15.40
CA LEU A 179 14.45 -8.55 -14.54
C LEU A 179 13.23 -8.05 -13.74
N ILE A 180 12.02 -8.34 -14.21
CA ILE A 180 10.77 -7.80 -13.63
C ILE A 180 9.77 -8.91 -13.27
N GLY A 181 9.05 -8.76 -12.17
CA GLY A 181 8.02 -9.71 -11.74
C GLY A 181 6.70 -9.00 -11.43
N MET A 182 5.57 -9.71 -11.58
CA MET A 182 4.24 -9.20 -11.20
C MET A 182 3.63 -10.08 -10.12
N PHE A 183 3.10 -9.45 -9.07
CA PHE A 183 2.56 -10.15 -7.90
C PHE A 183 1.26 -9.50 -7.40
N HIS A 184 0.14 -10.10 -7.75
CA HIS A 184 -1.18 -9.71 -7.22
C HIS A 184 -2.07 -10.94 -7.01
N ARG A 185 -3.25 -10.75 -6.43
CA ARG A 185 -4.18 -11.87 -6.12
C ARG A 185 -4.48 -12.77 -7.31
N SER A 186 -4.63 -12.17 -8.51
CA SER A 186 -4.95 -12.88 -9.76
C SER A 186 -3.73 -13.46 -10.48
N THR A 187 -2.52 -13.29 -9.96
CA THR A 187 -1.32 -13.93 -10.53
C THR A 187 -1.42 -15.43 -10.27
N ALA A 188 -1.14 -16.26 -11.27
CA ALA A 188 -1.13 -17.72 -11.10
C ALA A 188 -0.20 -18.12 -9.95
N ASP A 189 -0.60 -19.09 -9.13
CA ASP A 189 0.15 -19.43 -7.91
C ASP A 189 1.57 -19.93 -8.21
N ILE A 190 1.76 -20.63 -9.34
CA ILE A 190 3.10 -21.01 -9.81
C ILE A 190 4.00 -19.79 -10.07
N ASN A 191 3.44 -18.73 -10.66
CA ASN A 191 4.16 -17.48 -10.92
C ASN A 191 4.40 -16.71 -9.62
N LYS A 192 3.45 -16.74 -8.67
CA LYS A 192 3.66 -16.15 -7.34
C LYS A 192 4.84 -16.81 -6.64
N SER A 193 4.87 -18.14 -6.57
CA SER A 193 5.98 -18.87 -5.95
C SER A 193 7.31 -18.54 -6.63
N HIS A 194 7.37 -18.59 -7.96
CA HIS A 194 8.57 -18.24 -8.70
C HIS A 194 9.06 -16.80 -8.42
N VAL A 195 8.15 -15.81 -8.49
CA VAL A 195 8.50 -14.41 -8.22
C VAL A 195 9.01 -14.25 -6.78
N LEU A 196 8.42 -14.93 -5.81
CA LEU A 196 8.86 -14.89 -4.40
C LEU A 196 10.24 -15.54 -4.25
N ASP A 197 10.42 -16.75 -4.78
CA ASP A 197 11.65 -17.53 -4.64
C ASP A 197 12.82 -16.84 -5.32
N GLU A 198 12.61 -16.30 -6.54
CA GLU A 198 13.65 -15.55 -7.23
C GLU A 198 13.98 -14.22 -6.54
N PHE A 199 12.99 -13.43 -6.12
CA PHE A 199 13.26 -12.09 -5.56
C PHE A 199 14.02 -12.13 -4.22
N GLN A 200 13.85 -13.22 -3.47
CA GLN A 200 14.54 -13.46 -2.20
C GLN A 200 16.03 -13.74 -2.35
N LYS A 201 16.48 -14.24 -3.52
CA LYS A 201 17.90 -14.55 -3.76
C LYS A 201 18.74 -13.27 -3.78
N LEU A 202 19.93 -13.31 -3.16
CA LEU A 202 20.84 -12.16 -3.16
C LEU A 202 21.40 -11.87 -4.57
N ASP A 203 21.62 -12.92 -5.37
CA ASP A 203 22.10 -12.89 -6.75
C ASP A 203 20.97 -12.91 -7.80
N SER A 204 19.74 -12.58 -7.39
CA SER A 204 18.57 -12.58 -8.25
C SER A 204 18.75 -11.71 -9.50
N SER A 205 18.33 -12.25 -10.64
CA SER A 205 18.11 -11.43 -11.84
C SER A 205 16.87 -10.54 -11.69
N GLN A 206 15.88 -10.94 -10.90
CA GLN A 206 14.65 -10.18 -10.73
C GLN A 206 14.91 -8.98 -9.81
N ARG A 207 14.86 -7.78 -10.37
CA ARG A 207 15.18 -6.53 -9.69
C ARG A 207 13.96 -5.67 -9.38
N VAL A 208 12.88 -5.76 -10.16
CA VAL A 208 11.66 -4.98 -9.90
C VAL A 208 10.45 -5.89 -9.76
N VAL A 209 9.63 -5.67 -8.74
CA VAL A 209 8.36 -6.39 -8.58
C VAL A 209 7.19 -5.42 -8.46
N PHE A 210 6.21 -5.57 -9.36
CA PHE A 210 4.93 -4.85 -9.31
C PHE A 210 3.92 -5.59 -8.44
N ALA A 211 3.33 -4.93 -7.45
CA ALA A 211 2.43 -5.58 -6.50
C ALA A 211 1.23 -4.72 -6.07
N THR A 212 0.07 -5.34 -5.81
CA THR A 212 -1.14 -4.61 -5.33
C THR A 212 -1.48 -4.81 -3.86
N ILE A 213 -0.86 -5.82 -3.26
CA ILE A 213 -0.91 -6.10 -1.82
C ILE A 213 0.52 -6.10 -1.33
N ALA A 214 0.71 -5.90 -0.03
CA ALA A 214 2.00 -6.10 0.62
C ALA A 214 2.59 -7.46 0.20
N PHE A 215 3.47 -7.42 -0.79
CA PHE A 215 4.21 -8.53 -1.36
C PHE A 215 4.80 -9.35 -0.21
N GLY A 216 4.36 -10.61 -0.06
CA GLY A 216 4.77 -11.49 1.02
C GLY A 216 4.54 -10.91 2.42
N MET A 217 3.31 -10.98 2.96
CA MET A 217 3.15 -10.91 4.42
C MET A 217 3.93 -12.09 5.04
N GLY A 218 5.01 -11.81 5.75
CA GLY A 218 5.87 -12.84 6.36
C GLY A 218 7.15 -13.19 5.60
N ILE A 219 7.43 -12.50 4.48
CA ILE A 219 8.70 -12.67 3.75
C ILE A 219 9.66 -11.55 4.14
N ASP A 220 10.85 -11.93 4.58
CA ASP A 220 11.93 -11.04 4.98
C ASP A 220 13.00 -10.99 3.87
N ILE A 221 12.92 -9.97 3.03
CA ILE A 221 13.91 -9.70 1.97
C ILE A 221 14.76 -8.52 2.45
N PRO A 222 15.96 -8.77 2.98
CA PRO A 222 16.71 -7.75 3.71
C PRO A 222 17.24 -6.63 2.82
N ASP A 223 17.52 -6.93 1.55
CA ASP A 223 18.26 -6.11 0.59
C ASP A 223 17.37 -5.34 -0.41
N ILE A 224 16.10 -5.08 -0.07
CA ILE A 224 15.25 -4.18 -0.85
C ILE A 224 15.74 -2.73 -0.65
N GLU A 225 16.17 -2.07 -1.72
CA GLU A 225 16.74 -0.72 -1.64
C GLU A 225 15.72 0.37 -1.98
N ARG A 226 14.67 0.03 -2.74
CA ARG A 226 13.64 0.99 -3.19
C ARG A 226 12.24 0.42 -2.97
N VAL A 227 11.36 1.22 -2.40
CA VAL A 227 9.91 0.99 -2.40
C VAL A 227 9.26 2.18 -3.07
N ILE A 228 8.45 1.93 -4.09
CA ILE A 228 7.74 2.95 -4.85
C ILE A 228 6.26 2.69 -4.72
N HIS A 229 5.48 3.70 -4.36
CA HIS A 229 4.04 3.69 -4.40
C HIS A 229 3.59 4.42 -5.67
N TRP A 230 3.03 3.66 -6.62
CA TRP A 230 2.40 4.19 -7.81
C TRP A 230 0.95 4.55 -7.50
N GLY A 231 0.77 5.80 -7.12
CA GLY A 231 -0.45 6.36 -6.57
C GLY A 231 -0.42 6.46 -5.04
N GLY A 232 -1.25 7.37 -4.51
CA GLY A 232 -1.42 7.55 -3.07
C GLY A 232 -1.81 6.24 -2.34
N PRO A 233 -1.08 5.81 -1.29
CA PRO A 233 -1.45 4.69 -0.44
C PRO A 233 -2.84 4.89 0.19
N ARG A 234 -3.53 3.81 0.59
CA ARG A 234 -4.88 3.96 1.18
C ARG A 234 -4.86 4.65 2.54
N GLY A 235 -3.82 4.39 3.33
CA GLY A 235 -3.62 4.94 4.68
C GLY A 235 -2.14 4.98 5.05
N LEU A 236 -1.79 5.81 6.04
CA LEU A 236 -0.41 5.95 6.50
C LEU A 236 0.11 4.70 7.23
N GLU A 237 -0.76 3.87 7.82
CA GLU A 237 -0.36 2.58 8.39
C GLU A 237 0.09 1.61 7.30
N GLN A 238 -0.66 1.54 6.21
CA GLN A 238 -0.31 0.71 5.05
C GLN A 238 1.00 1.21 4.45
N PHE A 239 1.12 2.53 4.24
CA PHE A 239 2.34 3.15 3.73
C PHE A 239 3.55 2.82 4.63
N SER A 240 3.42 2.98 5.95
CA SER A 240 4.50 2.67 6.90
C SER A 240 4.92 1.20 6.86
N GLN A 241 3.95 0.27 6.77
CA GLN A 241 4.25 -1.16 6.65
C GLN A 241 4.96 -1.51 5.33
N GLU A 242 4.51 -0.92 4.21
CA GLU A 242 5.02 -1.19 2.88
C GLU A 242 6.39 -0.56 2.64
N SER A 243 6.56 0.72 2.98
CA SER A 243 7.85 1.42 2.93
C SER A 243 8.88 0.77 3.85
N GLY A 244 8.46 0.28 5.02
CA GLY A 244 9.31 -0.43 5.98
C GLY A 244 9.89 -1.76 5.49
N ARG A 245 9.53 -2.24 4.30
CA ARG A 245 10.18 -3.40 3.67
C ARG A 245 11.55 -3.08 3.09
N ALA A 246 11.80 -1.82 2.74
CA ALA A 246 13.10 -1.37 2.27
C ALA A 246 14.12 -1.31 3.43
N GLY A 247 15.39 -1.56 3.12
CA GLY A 247 16.55 -1.38 3.99
C GLY A 247 16.44 -2.15 5.31
N ARG A 248 16.05 -3.42 5.27
CA ARG A 248 15.99 -4.28 6.48
C ARG A 248 17.37 -4.79 6.88
N ASP A 249 18.31 -4.81 5.95
CA ASP A 249 19.75 -4.99 6.19
C ASP A 249 20.44 -3.77 6.86
N GLY A 250 19.70 -2.68 7.10
CA GLY A 250 20.21 -1.44 7.69
C GLY A 250 20.93 -0.52 6.71
N ARG A 251 21.10 -0.92 5.44
CA ARG A 251 21.66 -0.05 4.40
C ARG A 251 20.67 1.03 4.03
N SER A 252 21.17 2.12 3.48
CA SER A 252 20.35 3.23 3.03
C SER A 252 19.37 2.78 1.95
N ALA A 253 18.09 3.10 2.14
CA ALA A 253 17.02 2.75 1.23
C ALA A 253 16.08 3.93 1.04
N VAL A 254 15.24 3.87 0.00
CA VAL A 254 14.34 4.96 -0.39
C VAL A 254 12.91 4.46 -0.49
N SER A 255 11.97 5.26 0.03
CA SER A 255 10.54 5.11 -0.22
C SER A 255 10.04 6.33 -1.00
N ILE A 256 9.36 6.12 -2.13
CA ILE A 256 8.84 7.19 -3.00
C ILE A 256 7.34 7.01 -3.15
N ILE A 257 6.56 8.07 -2.94
CA ILE A 257 5.16 8.12 -3.35
C ILE A 257 5.07 8.95 -4.62
N TYR A 258 4.61 8.34 -5.71
CA TYR A 258 4.10 9.04 -6.88
C TYR A 258 2.62 9.33 -6.64
N PHE A 259 2.23 10.60 -6.59
CA PHE A 259 0.85 11.00 -6.36
C PHE A 259 0.37 11.94 -7.46
N SER A 260 -0.87 11.77 -7.91
CA SER A 260 -1.48 12.71 -8.86
C SER A 260 -2.66 13.46 -8.24
N GLY A 261 -3.20 14.44 -8.98
CA GLY A 261 -4.37 15.22 -8.54
C GLY A 261 -5.58 14.32 -8.26
N TYR A 262 -5.77 13.30 -9.09
CA TYR A 262 -6.78 12.27 -8.89
C TYR A 262 -6.64 11.56 -7.54
N ASP A 263 -5.41 11.25 -7.11
CA ASP A 263 -5.19 10.59 -5.82
C ASP A 263 -5.54 11.49 -4.65
N LEU A 264 -5.36 12.80 -4.82
CA LEU A 264 -5.70 13.82 -3.83
C LEU A 264 -7.20 14.12 -3.77
N ALA A 265 -7.99 13.66 -4.75
CA ALA A 265 -9.44 13.77 -4.72
C ALA A 265 -10.05 12.93 -3.59
N LYS A 266 -11.12 13.44 -2.99
CA LYS A 266 -11.75 12.86 -1.80
C LYS A 266 -12.30 11.46 -2.11
N GLY A 267 -11.81 10.45 -1.38
CA GLY A 267 -12.26 9.05 -1.48
C GLY A 267 -11.24 8.09 -2.09
N ASN A 268 -10.18 8.59 -2.73
CA ASN A 268 -9.14 7.77 -3.37
C ASN A 268 -7.99 7.39 -2.42
N CYS A 269 -7.73 8.23 -1.41
CA CYS A 269 -6.90 7.91 -0.25
C CYS A 269 -7.42 8.59 1.02
N SER A 270 -6.92 8.14 2.17
CA SER A 270 -7.22 8.75 3.47
C SER A 270 -6.83 10.23 3.52
N GLU A 271 -7.46 11.00 4.42
CA GLU A 271 -7.15 12.42 4.61
C GLU A 271 -5.69 12.62 5.03
N GLU A 272 -5.19 11.72 5.87
CA GLU A 272 -3.86 11.78 6.42
C GLU A 272 -2.78 11.51 5.35
N VAL A 273 -3.08 10.66 4.36
CA VAL A 273 -2.19 10.49 3.18
C VAL A 273 -2.18 11.76 2.33
N ARG A 274 -3.32 12.42 2.14
CA ARG A 274 -3.39 13.67 1.38
C ARG A 274 -2.60 14.79 2.05
N GLU A 275 -2.76 14.94 3.36
CA GLU A 275 -1.98 15.89 4.16
C GLU A 275 -0.48 15.55 4.13
N PHE A 276 -0.13 14.27 4.25
CA PHE A 276 1.25 13.80 4.16
C PHE A 276 1.90 14.11 2.81
N CYS A 277 1.17 13.97 1.70
CA CYS A 277 1.71 14.29 0.38
C CYS A 277 1.81 15.81 0.12
N LYS A 278 1.00 16.63 0.82
CA LYS A 278 0.97 18.09 0.63
C LYS A 278 1.86 18.87 1.61
N THR A 279 2.33 18.24 2.67
CA THR A 279 3.09 18.93 3.71
C THR A 279 4.44 19.42 3.19
N GLU A 280 4.87 20.60 3.64
CA GLU A 280 6.22 21.12 3.46
C GLU A 280 7.15 20.75 4.65
N ASP A 281 6.58 20.18 5.71
CA ASP A 281 7.34 19.76 6.88
C ASP A 281 8.15 18.50 6.60
N CYS A 282 9.01 18.12 7.54
CA CYS A 282 9.78 16.89 7.44
C CYS A 282 8.82 15.68 7.37
N LEU A 283 8.79 14.97 6.23
CA LEU A 283 7.93 13.78 6.03
C LEU A 283 8.12 12.73 7.14
N ARG A 284 9.35 12.50 7.60
CA ARG A 284 9.61 11.59 8.72
C ARG A 284 8.90 12.04 10.00
N ASN A 285 8.97 13.33 10.31
CA ASN A 285 8.30 13.86 11.51
C ASN A 285 6.79 13.72 11.38
N THR A 286 6.22 14.03 10.21
CA THR A 286 4.79 13.88 9.93
C THR A 286 4.33 12.43 10.10
N LEU A 287 5.09 11.46 9.56
CA LEU A 287 4.79 10.03 9.72
C LEU A 287 4.89 9.57 11.18
N CYS A 288 5.95 9.96 11.90
CA CYS A 288 6.09 9.62 13.31
C CYS A 288 4.99 10.26 14.16
N ALA A 289 4.61 11.51 13.87
CA ALA A 289 3.54 12.23 14.55
C ALA A 289 2.19 11.54 14.34
N TYR A 290 1.93 11.00 13.15
CA TYR A 290 0.69 10.25 12.88
C TYR A 290 0.48 9.07 13.83
N PHE A 291 1.54 8.34 14.21
CA PHE A 291 1.41 7.19 15.11
C PHE A 291 1.18 7.59 16.58
N GLN A 292 1.33 8.87 16.96
CA GLN A 292 1.04 9.45 18.29
C GLN A 292 1.26 8.48 19.46
N LEU A 293 2.44 7.88 19.51
CA LEU A 293 2.86 7.17 20.73
C LEU A 293 3.10 8.24 21.79
N ASP A 294 2.81 7.98 23.07
CA ASP A 294 2.95 8.96 24.14
C ASP A 294 4.42 9.46 24.25
N THR A 295 4.78 10.50 23.48
CA THR A 295 6.16 10.97 23.27
C THR A 295 6.55 12.11 24.21
N SER A 296 6.19 12.04 25.48
CA SER A 296 6.86 12.91 26.46
C SER A 296 8.34 12.53 26.53
N GLY A 297 9.21 13.27 25.82
CA GLY A 297 10.66 13.08 25.82
C GLY A 297 11.28 12.34 24.62
N TYR A 298 10.53 12.02 23.55
CA TYR A 298 11.10 11.39 22.36
C TYR A 298 11.45 12.41 21.28
N SER A 299 12.68 12.34 20.76
CA SER A 299 13.14 13.13 19.60
C SER A 299 13.33 12.21 18.41
N VAL A 300 12.70 12.52 17.28
CA VAL A 300 12.89 11.79 16.01
C VAL A 300 14.37 11.85 15.62
N ILE A 301 15.00 10.68 15.45
CA ILE A 301 16.38 10.53 15.02
C ILE A 301 16.44 10.77 13.51
N LYS A 302 16.91 11.97 13.15
CA LYS A 302 17.20 12.27 11.75
C LYS A 302 18.54 11.65 11.34
N PRO A 303 18.65 11.16 10.09
CA PRO A 303 19.94 10.74 9.56
C PRO A 303 20.90 11.92 9.43
N ASP A 304 22.19 11.61 9.45
CA ASP A 304 23.28 12.56 9.25
C ASP A 304 23.98 12.24 7.91
N PRO A 305 24.00 13.16 6.93
CA PRO A 305 23.50 14.54 6.99
C PRO A 305 21.96 14.63 6.92
N PRO A 306 21.34 15.66 7.54
CA PRO A 306 19.88 15.83 7.57
C PRO A 306 19.18 15.87 6.21
N CYS A 307 19.90 16.21 5.13
CA CYS A 307 19.37 16.20 3.76
C CYS A 307 19.01 14.81 3.24
N THR A 308 19.49 13.74 3.88
CA THR A 308 19.11 12.35 3.55
C THR A 308 17.81 11.93 4.22
N CYS A 309 17.19 12.79 5.05
CA CYS A 309 15.99 12.44 5.79
C CYS A 309 14.76 12.26 4.90
N CYS A 310 14.46 13.24 4.06
CA CYS A 310 13.32 13.25 3.13
C CYS A 310 13.47 14.34 2.06
N SER A 311 12.62 14.32 1.03
CA SER A 311 12.55 15.34 -0.03
C SER A 311 12.48 16.77 0.53
N ASN A 312 11.60 17.02 1.50
CA ASN A 312 11.40 18.35 2.09
C ASN A 312 12.62 18.83 2.90
N CYS A 313 13.28 17.93 3.63
CA CYS A 313 14.53 18.25 4.32
C CYS A 313 15.68 18.51 3.33
N LYS A 314 15.71 17.83 2.19
CA LYS A 314 16.68 18.07 1.12
C LYS A 314 16.52 19.46 0.53
N LEU A 315 15.29 19.87 0.22
CA LEU A 315 14.97 21.20 -0.32
C LEU A 315 15.38 22.34 0.62
N LYS A 316 15.19 22.16 1.92
CA LYS A 316 15.55 23.14 2.95
C LYS A 316 17.03 23.09 3.34
N CYS A 317 17.83 22.23 2.71
CA CYS A 317 19.21 22.01 3.12
C CYS A 317 20.18 23.00 2.47
N VAL A 318 21.12 23.50 3.28
CA VAL A 318 22.19 24.41 2.87
C VAL A 318 23.57 23.74 2.86
N CYS A 319 23.61 22.40 2.78
CA CYS A 319 24.83 21.62 2.99
C CYS A 319 25.92 21.80 1.91
N GLY A 320 25.60 22.35 0.74
CA GLY A 320 26.51 22.50 -0.39
C GLY A 320 26.86 21.20 -1.14
N PHE A 321 26.69 20.02 -0.51
CA PHE A 321 26.92 18.69 -1.10
C PHE A 321 25.64 17.98 -1.55
N CYS A 322 24.51 18.69 -1.52
CA CYS A 322 23.17 18.13 -1.69
C CYS A 322 22.79 17.93 -3.18
N SER A 323 23.59 18.47 -4.12
CA SER A 323 23.39 18.42 -5.58
C SER A 323 23.71 17.04 -6.18
N GLU A 324 24.55 16.25 -5.54
CA GLU A 324 24.76 14.85 -5.90
C GLU A 324 23.79 13.97 -5.09
N SER A 325 22.53 13.83 -5.51
CA SER A 325 21.66 12.81 -4.89
C SER A 325 22.20 11.40 -5.19
N GLN A 326 23.08 10.92 -4.32
CA GLN A 326 23.70 9.60 -4.30
C GLN A 326 22.69 8.43 -4.28
N PHE A 327 21.38 8.68 -4.14
CA PHE A 327 20.38 7.63 -3.93
C PHE A 327 19.55 7.25 -5.15
N LEU A 328 19.12 8.23 -5.96
CA LEU A 328 18.42 8.01 -7.23
C LEU A 328 19.29 8.32 -8.45
N GLY A 329 20.48 8.90 -8.27
CA GLY A 329 21.36 9.28 -9.38
C GLY A 329 20.83 10.43 -10.24
N ARG A 330 19.76 11.11 -9.79
CA ARG A 330 19.11 12.22 -10.51
C ARG A 330 18.45 13.21 -9.55
N GLU A 331 18.19 14.42 -10.04
CA GLU A 331 17.25 15.34 -9.42
C GLU A 331 15.83 14.83 -9.68
N LEU A 332 15.08 14.62 -8.60
CA LEU A 332 13.64 14.48 -8.70
C LEU A 332 13.07 15.88 -8.87
N ASP A 333 12.15 16.05 -9.81
CA ASP A 333 11.50 17.33 -10.04
C ASP A 333 10.67 17.69 -8.81
N ASN A 334 11.23 18.58 -7.99
CA ASN A 334 10.60 19.11 -6.80
C ASN A 334 9.93 20.45 -7.10
N SER A 335 9.63 20.78 -8.39
CA SER A 335 8.76 21.90 -8.75
C SER A 335 7.61 21.92 -7.76
N SER A 336 7.46 23.04 -7.05
CA SER A 336 6.77 23.04 -5.76
C SER A 336 5.39 22.41 -5.90
N VAL A 337 4.95 21.72 -4.84
CA VAL A 337 3.62 21.13 -4.70
C VAL A 337 2.48 22.16 -4.92
N LEU A 338 2.83 23.44 -5.08
CA LEU A 338 1.95 24.60 -5.18
C LEU A 338 2.03 25.36 -6.53
N ASP A 339 2.98 25.09 -7.43
CA ASP A 339 3.14 25.94 -8.64
C ASP A 339 2.22 25.56 -9.81
N GLU A 340 1.50 24.45 -9.69
CA GLU A 340 0.26 24.27 -10.41
C GLU A 340 -0.79 23.96 -9.37
N ASP A 341 -1.74 24.88 -9.20
CA ASP A 341 -3.00 24.60 -8.56
C ASP A 341 -3.49 23.24 -9.07
N PHE A 342 -3.30 22.19 -8.27
CA PHE A 342 -4.16 21.04 -8.38
C PHE A 342 -5.54 21.64 -8.21
N ASN A 343 -6.33 21.60 -9.28
CA ASN A 343 -7.67 22.19 -9.39
C ASN A 343 -8.69 21.55 -8.43
N THR A 344 -8.23 21.08 -7.27
CA THR A 344 -8.93 20.58 -6.10
C THR A 344 -9.89 21.59 -5.45
N GLY A 345 -9.98 22.82 -5.98
CA GLY A 345 -10.98 23.82 -5.60
C GLY A 345 -12.10 24.03 -6.61
N ILE A 346 -11.88 23.72 -7.89
CA ILE A 346 -12.90 23.90 -8.93
C ILE A 346 -13.62 22.56 -9.08
N LYS A 347 -14.90 22.54 -8.70
CA LYS A 347 -15.82 21.46 -9.06
C LYS A 347 -16.91 22.10 -9.90
N ARG A 348 -17.35 21.43 -10.96
CA ARG A 348 -18.60 21.83 -11.62
C ARG A 348 -19.74 21.59 -10.63
N ASP A 349 -20.61 22.57 -10.45
CA ASP A 349 -21.83 22.38 -9.67
C ASP A 349 -22.89 21.79 -10.58
N LEU A 350 -22.98 20.46 -10.59
CA LEU A 350 -23.96 19.72 -11.39
C LEU A 350 -25.17 19.38 -10.52
N THR A 351 -26.31 19.97 -10.86
CA THR A 351 -27.61 19.62 -10.30
C THR A 351 -28.00 18.17 -10.61
N LEU A 352 -28.98 17.64 -9.90
CA LEU A 352 -29.46 16.28 -10.12
C LEU A 352 -30.05 16.10 -11.52
N GLU A 353 -30.67 17.14 -12.08
CA GLU A 353 -31.21 17.15 -13.44
C GLU A 353 -30.10 17.18 -14.50
N GLN A 354 -29.06 17.98 -14.28
CA GLN A 354 -27.87 17.98 -15.15
C GLN A 354 -27.19 16.61 -15.15
N ARG A 355 -27.06 15.94 -14.00
CA ARG A 355 -26.51 14.56 -13.97
C ARG A 355 -27.38 13.56 -14.73
N ARG A 356 -28.70 13.74 -14.74
CA ARG A 356 -29.63 12.91 -15.51
C ARG A 356 -29.43 13.16 -17.00
N LEU A 357 -29.36 14.42 -17.42
CA LEU A 357 -29.13 14.82 -18.80
C LEU A 357 -27.77 14.34 -19.32
N LEU A 358 -26.71 14.48 -18.54
CA LEU A 358 -25.38 13.96 -18.88
C LEU A 358 -25.43 12.44 -19.11
N ARG A 359 -26.18 11.71 -18.27
CA ARG A 359 -26.34 10.27 -18.45
C ARG A 359 -27.08 9.92 -19.75
N GLU A 360 -28.09 10.70 -20.12
CA GLU A 360 -28.82 10.54 -21.38
C GLU A 360 -27.90 10.82 -22.57
N ASN A 361 -27.17 11.93 -22.57
CA ASN A 361 -26.23 12.28 -23.64
C ASN A 361 -25.14 11.21 -23.83
N LEU A 362 -24.61 10.63 -22.75
CA LEU A 362 -23.62 9.55 -22.84
C LEU A 362 -24.21 8.24 -23.37
N LEU A 363 -25.51 7.97 -23.13
CA LEU A 363 -26.21 6.83 -23.72
C LEU A 363 -26.43 7.05 -25.22
N ASP A 364 -26.87 8.24 -25.62
CA ASP A 364 -27.09 8.60 -27.02
C ASP A 364 -25.77 8.51 -27.81
N TYR A 365 -24.68 9.04 -27.23
CA TYR A 365 -23.34 8.94 -27.82
C TYR A 365 -22.86 7.49 -27.95
N LYS A 366 -23.16 6.64 -26.97
CA LYS A 366 -22.91 5.19 -27.07
C LYS A 366 -23.70 4.56 -28.22
N GLU A 367 -24.96 4.91 -28.40
CA GLU A 367 -25.78 4.40 -29.51
C GLU A 367 -25.19 4.81 -30.87
N CYS A 368 -24.71 6.05 -31.02
CA CYS A 368 -24.00 6.48 -32.23
C CYS A 368 -22.75 5.65 -32.51
N LEU A 369 -21.93 5.34 -31.49
CA LEU A 369 -20.75 4.50 -31.67
C LEU A 369 -21.10 3.06 -32.10
N ILE A 370 -22.25 2.55 -31.66
CA ILE A 370 -22.76 1.23 -32.08
C ILE A 370 -23.18 1.27 -33.55
N GLU A 371 -23.86 2.34 -33.98
CA GLU A 371 -24.26 2.53 -35.39
C GLU A 371 -23.05 2.67 -36.32
N GLU A 372 -21.95 3.24 -35.83
CA GLU A 372 -20.68 3.36 -36.55
C GLU A 372 -19.79 2.09 -36.51
N GLU A 373 -20.28 0.99 -35.92
CA GLU A 373 -19.54 -0.27 -35.70
C GLU A 373 -18.19 -0.07 -34.96
N SER A 374 -18.10 0.94 -34.09
CA SER A 374 -16.89 1.25 -33.32
C SER A 374 -16.71 0.32 -32.13
N GLU A 375 -15.51 -0.26 -31.99
CA GLU A 375 -15.12 -1.09 -30.84
C GLU A 375 -15.11 -0.30 -29.51
N LEU A 376 -15.04 1.03 -29.58
CA LEU A 376 -15.08 1.94 -28.42
C LEU A 376 -16.43 1.90 -27.67
N SER A 377 -17.50 1.46 -28.34
CA SER A 377 -18.83 1.30 -27.71
C SER A 377 -18.82 0.33 -26.51
N CYS A 378 -17.88 -0.63 -26.50
CA CYS A 378 -17.70 -1.58 -25.39
C CYS A 378 -17.13 -0.93 -24.12
N GLU A 379 -16.50 0.24 -24.22
CA GLU A 379 -15.93 0.95 -23.05
C GLU A 379 -17.00 1.71 -22.25
N LEU A 380 -18.16 2.00 -22.87
CA LEU A 380 -19.28 2.73 -22.28
C LEU A 380 -20.36 1.77 -21.71
N GLU A 381 -19.95 0.77 -20.93
CA GLU A 381 -20.92 -0.06 -20.18
C GLU A 381 -21.67 0.76 -19.11
N ASP A 382 -22.84 0.29 -18.67
CA ASP A 382 -23.67 1.01 -17.67
C ASP A 382 -22.91 1.40 -16.41
N PHE A 383 -21.99 0.54 -15.96
CA PHE A 383 -21.12 0.84 -14.84
C PHE A 383 -20.18 2.01 -15.12
N ALA A 384 -19.59 2.08 -16.32
CA ALA A 384 -18.70 3.16 -16.71
C ALA A 384 -19.48 4.48 -16.80
N LEU A 385 -20.66 4.46 -17.41
CA LEU A 385 -21.58 5.60 -17.51
C LEU A 385 -21.94 6.16 -16.12
N ASP A 386 -22.40 5.30 -15.21
CA ASP A 386 -22.76 5.69 -13.85
C ASP A 386 -21.56 6.27 -13.09
N HIS A 387 -20.36 5.72 -13.33
CA HIS A 387 -19.13 6.18 -12.70
C HIS A 387 -18.66 7.53 -13.25
N ILE A 388 -18.78 7.76 -14.56
CA ILE A 388 -18.48 9.05 -15.20
C ILE A 388 -19.44 10.11 -14.63
N VAL A 389 -20.75 9.87 -14.65
CA VAL A 389 -21.77 10.81 -14.15
C VAL A 389 -21.56 11.15 -12.67
N LYS A 390 -21.20 10.16 -11.85
CA LYS A 390 -20.91 10.36 -10.43
C LYS A 390 -19.71 11.27 -10.20
N ASN A 391 -18.68 11.16 -11.03
CA ASN A 391 -17.42 11.89 -10.88
C ASN A 391 -17.32 13.14 -11.77
N ALA A 392 -18.28 13.37 -12.68
CA ALA A 392 -18.35 14.51 -13.60
C ALA A 392 -18.06 15.90 -12.97
N PRO A 393 -18.45 16.18 -11.70
CA PRO A 393 -18.06 17.43 -11.04
C PRO A 393 -16.54 17.68 -10.97
N TYR A 394 -15.73 16.62 -11.10
CA TYR A 394 -14.28 16.63 -10.93
C TYR A 394 -13.51 16.34 -12.23
N LEU A 395 -14.19 16.17 -13.37
CA LEU A 395 -13.57 15.81 -14.65
C LEU A 395 -13.36 17.06 -15.51
N LEU A 396 -12.36 17.87 -15.21
CA LEU A 396 -12.18 19.21 -15.80
C LEU A 396 -11.30 19.23 -17.06
N CYS A 397 -10.53 18.18 -17.30
CA CYS A 397 -9.74 17.99 -18.51
C CYS A 397 -9.78 16.53 -18.99
N GLU A 398 -9.26 16.27 -20.19
CA GLU A 398 -9.22 14.92 -20.77
C GLU A 398 -8.45 13.95 -19.87
N ASP A 399 -7.33 14.42 -19.29
CA ASP A 399 -6.54 13.65 -18.34
C ASP A 399 -7.38 13.19 -17.14
N ASP A 400 -8.33 14.00 -16.66
CA ASP A 400 -9.21 13.60 -15.56
C ASP A 400 -10.14 12.45 -15.96
N VAL A 401 -10.67 12.48 -17.19
CA VAL A 401 -11.52 11.42 -17.74
C VAL A 401 -10.72 10.12 -17.92
N ILE A 402 -9.53 10.21 -18.53
CA ILE A 402 -8.59 9.08 -18.68
C ILE A 402 -8.24 8.51 -17.30
N SER A 403 -8.10 9.38 -16.29
CA SER A 403 -7.70 8.99 -14.94
C SER A 403 -8.71 8.08 -14.22
N LEU A 404 -9.96 8.01 -14.70
CA LEU A 404 -10.96 7.05 -14.22
C LEU A 404 -10.57 5.60 -14.53
N GLY A 405 -9.75 5.38 -15.58
CA GLY A 405 -9.33 4.05 -16.02
C GLY A 405 -10.49 3.18 -16.52
N LEU A 406 -11.55 3.82 -17.01
CA LEU A 406 -12.76 3.18 -17.54
C LEU A 406 -12.87 3.31 -19.06
N VAL A 407 -12.22 4.32 -19.63
CA VAL A 407 -12.28 4.68 -21.04
C VAL A 407 -10.88 4.98 -21.56
N SER A 408 -10.67 4.73 -22.84
CA SER A 408 -9.46 5.02 -23.59
C SER A 408 -9.25 6.53 -23.77
N PRO A 409 -8.01 6.97 -24.07
CA PRO A 409 -7.73 8.37 -24.41
C PRO A 409 -8.54 8.89 -25.60
N GLU A 410 -8.92 8.00 -26.52
CA GLU A 410 -9.69 8.35 -27.73
C GLU A 410 -11.09 8.86 -27.38
N LEU A 411 -11.73 8.27 -26.35
CA LEU A 411 -13.05 8.69 -25.86
C LEU A 411 -13.01 9.87 -24.88
N ALA A 412 -11.83 10.21 -24.35
CA ALA A 412 -11.72 11.14 -23.24
C ALA A 412 -12.14 12.58 -23.62
N ALA A 413 -11.78 13.01 -24.83
CA ALA A 413 -12.14 14.32 -25.37
C ALA A 413 -13.65 14.47 -25.58
N ASP A 414 -14.29 13.45 -26.15
CA ASP A 414 -15.72 13.45 -26.42
C ASP A 414 -16.54 13.41 -25.12
N ILE A 415 -16.14 12.57 -24.17
CA ILE A 415 -16.77 12.52 -22.84
C ILE A 415 -16.61 13.85 -22.10
N LEU A 416 -15.45 14.50 -22.18
CA LEU A 416 -15.25 15.81 -21.56
C LEU A 416 -16.18 16.85 -22.19
N THR A 417 -16.33 16.84 -23.51
CA THR A 417 -17.22 17.74 -24.24
C THR A 417 -18.67 17.55 -23.79
N LEU A 418 -19.14 16.29 -23.69
CA LEU A 418 -20.48 15.98 -23.18
C LEU A 418 -20.69 16.44 -21.72
N ILE A 419 -19.64 16.44 -20.90
CA ILE A 419 -19.69 16.98 -19.53
C ILE A 419 -19.77 18.51 -19.52
N GLU A 420 -19.17 19.19 -20.51
CA GLU A 420 -19.16 20.66 -20.62
C GLU A 420 -20.44 21.24 -21.22
N GLU A 421 -21.17 20.45 -22.01
CA GLU A 421 -22.45 20.83 -22.60
C GLU A 421 -23.62 20.87 -21.60
N VAL A 422 -23.43 20.31 -20.40
CA VAL A 422 -24.46 20.12 -19.37
C VAL A 422 -24.17 20.98 -18.14
#